data_AF-A0A2N3NE94-F1
#
_entry.id   AF-A0A2N3NE94-F1
#
_cell.length_a   1.000
_cell.length_b   1.000
_cell.length_c   1.000
_cell.angle_alpha   90.00
_cell.angle_beta   90.00
_cell.angle_gamma   90.00
#
_symmetry.space_group_name_H-M   'P 1'
#
loop_
_entity.id
_entity.type
_entity.pdbx_description
1 polymer ?
#
loop_
_entity_poly.entity_id
_entity_poly.type
_entity_poly.pdbx_seq_one_letter_code
_entity_poly.pdbx_strand_id
1 'polypeptide(L)'
;MVVTRQTDNLNALGNNDPERFSMDPGSIAFFAFSVDGLARRTEPFSHGSDSANSQGQSFNPSIEDIFRRQTERTVFISANVCRHPENSGNDEPEPLRLIVSYDPDDQFPDSTKATTQNVIFFEGSAMQSISISSGSVYFSIEAPPVADDFAGEWNLEVAVSDEGWYHSYAEERTEEDNGMLWAVDVDGGSALLMTKNLTESHIEASALMTSSGLPFTLFVDSADSKRLDGVRRSYCGLQNYATIASTKNDKPTEQMLMSMTTRGLGSLPKQQFWFGGLNTSTVYSGILVRSKQSVLAKRQSTASGSGVVEVFPEFQFQTTEGDNCRVITDLEFCNETEYAVPANSNKFSNATALAKAYDDYARSMYQNFEKAMMQIPCEAPITAQYSLARTCDDCKRAYKTWLCTVAMPRCEDISSTNPNALIRNAQQEFPNGTKLEDAFIKQLAAQSPALLASRNSWIDEEIAPGPYKEVLPCDDLCYNLVQSCPAALGFGCPLPKDENFKFSYAQRGGGQGACNFPISATFTGGSMAIATSWTMLLAALGTSYFAYI
;
A
#
# COMPACT_ATOMS: atom_id res chain seq x y z
N MET A 1 11.26 -48.16 -17.62
CA MET A 1 10.77 -47.22 -18.65
C MET A 1 9.41 -47.71 -19.11
N VAL A 2 8.37 -47.31 -18.38
CA VAL A 2 6.97 -47.58 -18.76
C VAL A 2 6.51 -46.28 -19.42
N VAL A 3 6.26 -46.34 -20.73
CA VAL A 3 5.59 -45.26 -21.46
C VAL A 3 4.11 -45.36 -21.09
N THR A 4 3.68 -44.59 -20.09
CA THR A 4 2.26 -44.35 -19.85
C THR A 4 1.71 -43.49 -20.99
N ARG A 5 0.50 -43.79 -21.46
CA ARG A 5 -0.15 -43.13 -22.59
C ARG A 5 -0.33 -41.64 -22.31
N GLN A 6 0.15 -40.81 -23.23
CA GLN A 6 0.10 -39.33 -23.20
C GLN A 6 -1.33 -38.74 -23.20
N THR A 7 -2.36 -39.56 -23.45
CA THR A 7 -3.77 -39.13 -23.58
C THR A 7 -4.51 -38.93 -22.25
N ASP A 8 -3.96 -39.38 -21.12
CA ASP A 8 -4.64 -39.31 -19.80
C ASP A 8 -4.27 -38.05 -18.97
N ASN A 9 -3.48 -37.11 -19.53
CA ASN A 9 -2.88 -35.99 -18.78
C ASN A 9 -3.31 -34.58 -19.27
N LEU A 10 -4.42 -34.46 -20.01
CA LEU A 10 -4.92 -33.15 -20.46
C LEU A 10 -5.94 -32.60 -19.43
N ASN A 11 -5.55 -31.53 -18.73
CA ASN A 11 -6.40 -30.88 -17.73
C ASN A 11 -7.35 -29.88 -18.42
N ALA A 12 -8.66 -30.14 -18.35
CA ALA A 12 -9.67 -29.21 -18.85
C ALA A 12 -9.95 -28.12 -17.82
N LEU A 13 -9.88 -26.86 -18.23
CA LEU A 13 -10.12 -25.71 -17.35
C LEU A 13 -11.48 -25.06 -17.61
N GLY A 14 -12.11 -24.56 -16.54
CA GLY A 14 -13.33 -23.75 -16.62
C GLY A 14 -13.03 -22.26 -16.80
N ASN A 15 -14.02 -21.51 -17.29
CA ASN A 15 -13.90 -20.04 -17.42
C ASN A 15 -13.99 -19.39 -16.04
N ASN A 16 -12.97 -18.64 -15.64
CA ASN A 16 -12.83 -18.02 -14.30
C ASN A 16 -12.85 -19.04 -13.14
N ASP A 17 -12.50 -20.30 -13.41
CA ASP A 17 -12.46 -21.39 -12.44
C ASP A 17 -11.01 -21.88 -12.26
N PRO A 18 -10.26 -21.34 -11.28
CA PRO A 18 -8.84 -21.65 -11.11
C PRO A 18 -8.67 -23.07 -10.59
N GLU A 19 -7.76 -23.81 -11.20
CA GLU A 19 -7.43 -25.17 -10.79
C GLU A 19 -6.07 -25.23 -10.10
N ARG A 20 -5.98 -26.02 -9.03
CA ARG A 20 -4.73 -26.28 -8.33
C ARG A 20 -4.21 -27.67 -8.62
N PHE A 21 -2.92 -27.78 -8.91
CA PHE A 21 -2.28 -29.07 -9.10
C PHE A 21 -0.82 -29.01 -8.66
N SER A 22 -0.23 -30.19 -8.51
CA SER A 22 1.20 -30.34 -8.26
C SER A 22 1.87 -31.03 -9.44
N MET A 23 3.14 -30.72 -9.67
CA MET A 23 3.95 -31.34 -10.71
C MET A 23 5.40 -31.55 -10.26
N ASP A 24 5.99 -32.66 -10.69
CA ASP A 24 7.37 -33.01 -10.38
C ASP A 24 8.35 -32.13 -11.18
N PRO A 25 9.55 -31.83 -10.65
CA PRO A 25 10.62 -31.24 -11.45
C PRO A 25 10.93 -32.05 -12.71
N GLY A 26 11.23 -31.38 -13.83
CA GLY A 26 11.48 -32.03 -15.12
C GLY A 26 10.23 -32.59 -15.83
N SER A 27 9.03 -32.28 -15.35
CA SER A 27 7.76 -32.72 -15.96
C SER A 27 7.07 -31.60 -16.74
N ILE A 28 6.06 -31.98 -17.54
CA ILE A 28 5.21 -31.07 -18.31
C ILE A 28 3.75 -31.37 -17.99
N ALA A 29 2.98 -30.34 -17.65
CA ALA A 29 1.53 -30.42 -17.47
C ALA A 29 0.81 -29.79 -18.67
N PHE A 30 -0.22 -30.46 -19.20
CA PHE A 30 -0.95 -30.02 -20.40
C PHE A 30 -2.37 -29.58 -20.04
N PHE A 31 -2.84 -28.52 -20.69
CA PHE A 31 -4.12 -27.88 -20.41
C PHE A 31 -4.91 -27.61 -21.68
N ALA A 32 -6.23 -27.63 -21.56
CA ALA A 32 -7.16 -27.23 -22.61
C ALA A 32 -8.29 -26.36 -22.06
N PHE A 33 -8.67 -25.36 -22.85
CA PHE A 33 -9.82 -24.51 -22.57
C PHE A 33 -10.67 -24.35 -23.82
N SER A 34 -11.94 -24.75 -23.76
CA SER A 34 -12.87 -24.59 -24.88
C SER A 34 -13.60 -23.26 -24.79
N VAL A 35 -13.58 -22.49 -25.89
CA VAL A 35 -14.38 -21.26 -26.02
C VAL A 35 -15.81 -21.55 -26.52
N ASP A 36 -16.10 -22.80 -26.89
CA ASP A 36 -17.39 -23.20 -27.41
C ASP A 36 -18.43 -23.25 -26.28
N GLY A 37 -19.52 -22.51 -26.42
CA GLY A 37 -20.59 -22.43 -25.41
C GLY A 37 -20.51 -21.24 -24.46
N LEU A 38 -19.46 -20.41 -24.54
CA LEU A 38 -19.38 -19.15 -23.81
C LEU A 38 -20.39 -18.13 -24.39
N ALA A 39 -21.16 -17.49 -23.51
CA ALA A 39 -22.14 -16.46 -23.88
C ALA A 39 -21.48 -15.32 -24.69
N ARG A 40 -22.26 -14.67 -25.55
CA ARG A 40 -21.76 -13.59 -26.41
C ARG A 40 -21.48 -12.35 -25.57
N ARG A 41 -20.32 -11.70 -25.74
CA ARG A 41 -20.07 -10.35 -25.20
C ARG A 41 -21.10 -9.41 -25.81
N THR A 42 -21.93 -8.80 -24.96
CA THR A 42 -22.75 -7.65 -25.38
C THR A 42 -21.84 -6.45 -25.25
N GLU A 43 -21.24 -6.00 -26.35
CA GLU A 43 -20.62 -4.67 -26.39
C GLU A 43 -21.66 -3.65 -25.90
N PRO A 44 -21.33 -2.71 -24.98
CA PRO A 44 -22.23 -1.64 -24.64
C PRO A 44 -22.41 -0.78 -25.89
N PHE A 45 -23.53 -1.00 -26.60
CA PHE A 45 -23.96 -0.14 -27.68
C PHE A 45 -24.05 1.29 -27.14
N SER A 46 -23.12 2.14 -27.59
CA SER A 46 -23.31 3.59 -27.57
C SER A 46 -24.57 3.87 -28.39
N HIS A 47 -25.67 4.14 -27.70
CA HIS A 47 -26.89 4.62 -28.31
C HIS A 47 -26.64 6.06 -28.81
N GLY A 48 -26.15 6.18 -30.03
CA GLY A 48 -26.45 7.33 -30.87
C GLY A 48 -27.94 7.36 -31.11
N SER A 49 -28.62 8.32 -30.51
CA SER A 49 -29.99 8.69 -30.84
C SER A 49 -30.07 9.01 -32.32
N ASP A 50 -30.74 8.16 -33.10
CA ASP A 50 -31.46 8.62 -34.28
C ASP A 50 -32.76 7.85 -34.45
N SER A 51 -33.84 8.61 -34.49
CA SER A 51 -35.19 8.14 -34.73
C SER A 51 -35.42 7.95 -36.22
N ALA A 52 -35.86 6.77 -36.67
CA ALA A 52 -36.76 6.64 -37.82
C ALA A 52 -37.34 5.21 -37.97
N ASN A 53 -38.60 5.10 -37.59
CA ASN A 53 -39.69 4.38 -38.27
C ASN A 53 -39.36 3.52 -39.52
N SER A 54 -39.68 2.22 -39.49
CA SER A 54 -40.80 1.63 -40.27
C SER A 54 -40.59 0.15 -40.69
N GLN A 55 -41.67 -0.60 -40.46
CA GLN A 55 -42.20 -1.77 -41.19
C GLN A 55 -41.41 -3.09 -41.27
N GLY A 56 -42.13 -4.14 -40.86
CA GLY A 56 -41.65 -5.52 -40.83
C GLY A 56 -41.42 -6.13 -42.21
N GLN A 57 -40.38 -6.95 -42.28
CA GLN A 57 -40.16 -7.94 -43.32
C GLN A 57 -39.59 -9.22 -42.69
N SER A 58 -40.23 -10.33 -43.06
CA SER A 58 -39.82 -11.74 -42.96
C SER A 58 -38.38 -12.02 -42.53
N PHE A 59 -38.23 -12.71 -41.39
CA PHE A 59 -36.99 -13.34 -40.95
C PHE A 59 -36.47 -14.32 -42.00
N ASN A 60 -35.27 -14.06 -42.51
CA ASN A 60 -34.53 -14.96 -43.39
C ASN A 60 -33.47 -15.66 -42.52
N PRO A 61 -33.57 -16.98 -42.24
CA PRO A 61 -32.67 -17.67 -41.32
C PRO A 61 -31.21 -17.74 -41.80
N SER A 62 -30.91 -17.27 -43.01
CA SER A 62 -29.56 -17.22 -43.57
C SER A 62 -28.69 -16.07 -43.06
N ILE A 63 -29.26 -15.02 -42.45
CA ILE A 63 -28.47 -13.89 -41.92
C ILE A 63 -27.95 -14.18 -40.51
N GLU A 64 -28.68 -14.94 -39.67
CA GLU A 64 -28.17 -15.41 -38.37
C GLU A 64 -26.96 -16.37 -38.53
N ASP A 65 -26.95 -17.20 -39.58
CA ASP A 65 -25.80 -18.04 -39.92
C ASP A 65 -24.64 -17.27 -40.57
N ILE A 66 -24.87 -16.07 -41.14
CA ILE A 66 -23.79 -15.21 -41.67
C ILE A 66 -23.18 -14.32 -40.57
N PHE A 67 -23.96 -13.93 -39.55
CA PHE A 67 -23.44 -13.28 -38.34
C PHE A 67 -22.82 -14.25 -37.32
N ARG A 68 -22.84 -15.57 -37.59
CA ARG A 68 -21.94 -16.55 -36.97
C ARG A 68 -20.47 -16.42 -37.41
N ARG A 69 -20.14 -15.47 -38.29
CA ARG A 69 -18.74 -15.12 -38.60
C ARG A 69 -18.10 -14.37 -37.43
N GLN A 70 -17.45 -15.17 -36.57
CA GLN A 70 -16.16 -14.91 -35.91
C GLN A 70 -15.96 -13.49 -35.35
N THR A 71 -16.55 -13.18 -34.20
CA THR A 71 -15.90 -12.26 -33.27
C THR A 71 -14.73 -13.02 -32.64
N GLU A 72 -13.52 -12.72 -33.09
CA GLU A 72 -12.28 -13.17 -32.45
C GLU A 72 -12.35 -12.84 -30.95
N ARG A 73 -12.17 -13.86 -30.09
CA ARG A 73 -12.22 -13.72 -28.64
C ARG A 73 -10.80 -13.79 -28.10
N THR A 74 -10.47 -12.90 -27.17
CA THR A 74 -9.22 -12.99 -26.42
C THR A 74 -9.41 -13.88 -25.20
N VAL A 75 -8.60 -14.92 -25.10
CA VAL A 75 -8.47 -15.80 -23.94
C VAL A 75 -7.24 -15.37 -23.16
N PHE A 76 -7.41 -15.18 -21.85
CA PHE A 76 -6.38 -14.78 -20.90
C PHE A 76 -6.00 -15.99 -20.05
N ILE A 77 -4.74 -16.41 -20.14
CA ILE A 77 -4.18 -17.52 -19.38
C ILE A 77 -3.26 -16.93 -18.31
N SER A 78 -3.49 -17.27 -17.05
CA SER A 78 -2.68 -16.77 -15.94
C SER A 78 -2.38 -17.89 -14.96
N ALA A 79 -1.17 -17.90 -14.42
CA ALA A 79 -0.69 -18.94 -13.52
C ALA A 79 0.15 -18.35 -12.39
N ASN A 80 -0.04 -18.89 -11.18
CA ASN A 80 0.67 -18.51 -9.98
C ASN A 80 1.29 -19.74 -9.30
N VAL A 81 2.56 -19.64 -8.90
CA VAL A 81 3.28 -20.66 -8.13
C VAL A 81 2.90 -20.52 -6.66
N CYS A 82 2.27 -21.53 -6.09
CA CYS A 82 1.88 -21.55 -4.69
C CYS A 82 2.97 -22.15 -3.79
N ARG A 83 3.73 -23.13 -4.30
CA ARG A 83 4.94 -23.68 -3.68
C ARG A 83 5.93 -24.08 -4.77
N HIS A 84 7.21 -23.94 -4.51
CA HIS A 84 8.29 -24.40 -5.39
C HIS A 84 9.21 -25.37 -4.63
N PRO A 85 10.00 -26.19 -5.34
CA PRO A 85 11.07 -26.95 -4.71
C PRO A 85 12.04 -26.04 -3.95
N GLU A 86 12.50 -26.50 -2.79
CA GLU A 86 13.37 -25.75 -1.89
C GLU A 86 14.66 -26.54 -1.63
N ASN A 87 15.78 -25.84 -1.50
CA ASN A 87 17.05 -26.41 -1.06
C ASN A 87 17.47 -25.82 0.29
N SER A 88 18.50 -26.42 0.91
CA SER A 88 19.01 -25.92 2.20
C SER A 88 19.76 -24.58 2.11
N GLY A 89 20.12 -24.15 0.90
CA GLY A 89 20.76 -22.86 0.62
C GLY A 89 19.79 -21.68 0.50
N ASN A 90 18.46 -21.94 0.45
CA ASN A 90 17.44 -20.98 0.04
C ASN A 90 17.76 -20.34 -1.32
N ASP A 91 18.22 -21.17 -2.26
CA ASP A 91 18.38 -20.78 -3.66
C ASP A 91 17.05 -20.95 -4.40
N GLU A 92 16.81 -20.09 -5.38
CA GLU A 92 15.61 -20.18 -6.23
C GLU A 92 15.83 -21.27 -7.30
N PRO A 93 14.86 -22.18 -7.52
CA PRO A 93 14.93 -23.12 -8.64
C PRO A 93 14.82 -22.39 -10.00
N GLU A 94 15.26 -23.03 -11.08
CA GLU A 94 15.06 -22.47 -12.43
C GLU A 94 13.56 -22.23 -12.69
N PRO A 95 13.16 -21.07 -13.25
CA PRO A 95 11.76 -20.72 -13.41
C PRO A 95 11.02 -21.63 -14.39
N LEU A 96 9.74 -21.86 -14.08
CA LEU A 96 8.79 -22.54 -14.96
C LEU A 96 8.56 -21.78 -16.27
N ARG A 97 8.05 -22.47 -17.29
CA ARG A 97 7.68 -21.87 -18.58
C ARG A 97 6.24 -22.19 -18.93
N LEU A 98 5.46 -21.15 -19.21
CA LEU A 98 4.12 -21.25 -19.82
C LEU A 98 4.27 -21.25 -21.35
N ILE A 99 3.72 -22.27 -21.99
CA ILE A 99 3.85 -22.50 -23.43
C ILE A 99 2.46 -22.54 -24.04
N VAL A 100 2.13 -21.56 -24.88
CA VAL A 100 0.80 -21.44 -25.49
C VAL A 100 0.86 -21.75 -26.99
N SER A 101 -0.01 -22.63 -27.48
CA SER A 101 -0.10 -22.96 -28.90
C SER A 101 -1.01 -21.99 -29.65
N TYR A 102 -0.56 -21.52 -30.82
CA TYR A 102 -1.42 -20.89 -31.83
C TYR A 102 -2.04 -21.88 -32.82
N ASP A 103 -1.60 -23.14 -32.79
CA ASP A 103 -2.17 -24.23 -33.57
C ASP A 103 -3.30 -24.89 -32.76
N PRO A 104 -4.58 -24.79 -33.19
CA PRO A 104 -5.71 -25.38 -32.48
C PRO A 104 -5.71 -26.91 -32.49
N ASP A 105 -4.88 -27.55 -33.33
CA ASP A 105 -4.77 -29.01 -33.36
C ASP A 105 -3.61 -29.52 -32.48
N ASP A 106 -2.77 -28.63 -31.93
CA ASP A 106 -1.66 -29.02 -31.06
C ASP A 106 -2.09 -29.19 -29.60
N GLN A 107 -2.61 -30.38 -29.29
CA GLN A 107 -3.06 -30.73 -27.94
C GLN A 107 -1.93 -30.85 -26.91
N PHE A 108 -0.67 -30.92 -27.36
CA PHE A 108 0.50 -31.14 -26.51
C PHE A 108 1.63 -30.16 -26.87
N PRO A 109 1.43 -28.85 -26.63
CA PRO A 109 2.43 -27.86 -26.96
C PRO A 109 3.72 -28.05 -26.15
N ASP A 110 4.84 -27.81 -26.79
CA ASP A 110 6.16 -27.82 -26.20
C ASP A 110 7.00 -26.64 -26.71
N SER A 111 8.12 -26.38 -26.03
CA SER A 111 8.95 -25.19 -26.24
C SER A 111 9.76 -25.24 -27.54
N THR A 112 9.77 -26.38 -28.25
CA THR A 112 10.56 -26.59 -29.48
C THR A 112 9.79 -26.28 -30.76
N LYS A 113 8.46 -26.17 -30.69
CA LYS A 113 7.60 -25.93 -31.84
C LYS A 113 7.58 -24.45 -32.23
N ALA A 114 7.59 -24.16 -33.53
CA ALA A 114 7.56 -22.78 -34.05
C ALA A 114 6.20 -22.08 -33.87
N THR A 115 5.14 -22.84 -33.58
CA THR A 115 3.76 -22.37 -33.38
C THR A 115 3.45 -22.07 -31.92
N THR A 116 4.46 -22.10 -31.03
CA THR A 116 4.26 -21.84 -29.61
C THR A 116 4.89 -20.52 -29.17
N GLN A 117 4.23 -19.87 -28.21
CA GLN A 117 4.79 -18.74 -27.48
C GLN A 117 5.22 -19.21 -26.09
N ASN A 118 6.43 -18.81 -25.69
CA ASN A 118 7.03 -19.16 -24.41
C ASN A 118 7.06 -17.94 -23.49
N VAL A 119 6.49 -18.07 -22.29
CA VAL A 119 6.51 -17.07 -21.23
C VAL A 119 7.20 -17.67 -20.01
N ILE A 120 8.29 -17.06 -19.57
CA ILE A 120 9.02 -17.48 -18.37
C ILE A 120 8.26 -16.94 -17.15
N PHE A 121 8.04 -17.79 -16.15
CA PHE A 121 7.50 -17.33 -14.88
C PHE A 121 8.48 -16.37 -14.22
N PHE A 122 7.97 -15.26 -13.71
CA PHE A 122 8.78 -14.29 -13.00
C PHE A 122 8.18 -14.06 -11.61
N GLU A 123 8.97 -14.32 -10.56
CA GLU A 123 8.53 -14.23 -9.17
C GLU A 123 7.21 -14.98 -8.93
N GLY A 124 7.12 -16.17 -9.54
CA GLY A 124 6.01 -17.09 -9.37
C GLY A 124 4.77 -16.75 -10.19
N SER A 125 4.81 -15.80 -11.12
CA SER A 125 3.66 -15.45 -11.96
C SER A 125 3.98 -15.51 -13.46
N ALA A 126 3.02 -15.98 -14.25
CA ALA A 126 3.05 -15.93 -15.71
C ALA A 126 1.66 -15.60 -16.28
N MET A 127 1.62 -14.77 -17.31
CA MET A 127 0.41 -14.29 -17.95
C MET A 127 0.60 -14.28 -19.46
N GLN A 128 -0.33 -14.87 -20.21
CA GLN A 128 -0.32 -14.86 -21.68
C GLN A 128 -1.75 -14.78 -22.24
N SER A 129 -1.95 -13.98 -23.28
CA SER A 129 -3.24 -13.88 -23.96
C SER A 129 -3.14 -14.39 -25.40
N ILE A 130 -4.22 -14.98 -25.88
CA ILE A 130 -4.32 -15.50 -27.24
C ILE A 130 -5.69 -15.20 -27.82
N SER A 131 -5.72 -14.82 -29.09
CA SER A 131 -6.96 -14.60 -29.81
C SER A 131 -7.37 -15.87 -30.56
N ILE A 132 -8.62 -16.30 -30.37
CA ILE A 132 -9.19 -17.50 -30.98
C ILE A 132 -10.63 -17.23 -31.45
N SER A 133 -11.02 -17.82 -32.57
CA SER A 133 -12.35 -17.60 -33.15
C SER A 133 -13.38 -18.69 -32.78
N SER A 134 -12.94 -19.92 -32.56
CA SER A 134 -13.75 -21.09 -32.15
C SER A 134 -12.85 -22.24 -31.70
N GLY A 135 -13.38 -23.21 -30.97
CA GLY A 135 -12.65 -24.43 -30.59
C GLY A 135 -11.97 -24.32 -29.22
N SER A 136 -10.78 -24.91 -29.11
CA SER A 136 -10.04 -24.99 -27.85
C SER A 136 -8.66 -24.34 -27.96
N VAL A 137 -8.26 -23.68 -26.87
CA VAL A 137 -6.89 -23.22 -26.64
C VAL A 137 -6.15 -24.32 -25.89
N TYR A 138 -4.97 -24.69 -26.40
CA TYR A 138 -4.07 -25.65 -25.78
C TYR A 138 -2.81 -24.96 -25.30
N PHE A 139 -2.38 -25.29 -24.08
CA PHE A 139 -1.16 -24.77 -23.49
C PHE A 139 -0.55 -25.77 -22.52
N SER A 140 0.71 -25.57 -22.17
CA SER A 140 1.41 -26.41 -21.21
C SER A 140 2.26 -25.58 -20.26
N ILE A 141 2.58 -26.16 -19.10
CA ILE A 141 3.54 -25.62 -18.15
C ILE A 141 4.68 -26.63 -18.05
N GLU A 142 5.88 -26.19 -18.40
CA GLU A 142 7.11 -26.98 -18.36
C GLU A 142 7.90 -26.63 -17.11
N ALA A 143 8.19 -27.64 -16.28
CA ALA A 143 9.08 -27.51 -15.13
C ALA A 143 10.49 -27.98 -15.50
N PRO A 144 11.53 -27.14 -15.35
CA PRO A 144 12.89 -27.57 -15.58
C PRO A 144 13.30 -28.64 -14.54
N PRO A 145 14.25 -29.52 -14.88
CA PRO A 145 14.88 -30.40 -13.89
C PRO A 145 15.64 -29.55 -12.87
N VAL A 146 15.51 -29.88 -11.58
CA VAL A 146 16.24 -29.23 -10.49
C VAL A 146 17.44 -30.10 -10.07
N ALA A 147 18.42 -29.49 -9.42
CA ALA A 147 19.56 -30.21 -8.87
C ALA A 147 19.15 -31.12 -7.69
N ASP A 148 19.96 -32.15 -7.40
CA ASP A 148 19.65 -33.19 -6.40
C ASP A 148 19.48 -32.66 -4.96
N ASP A 149 19.92 -31.44 -4.67
CA ASP A 149 19.80 -30.78 -3.37
C ASP A 149 18.46 -30.06 -3.16
N PHE A 150 17.65 -29.92 -4.21
CA PHE A 150 16.28 -29.42 -4.11
C PHE A 150 15.33 -30.55 -3.73
N ALA A 151 14.39 -30.26 -2.84
CA ALA A 151 13.34 -31.17 -2.40
C ALA A 151 11.95 -30.57 -2.59
N GLY A 152 10.98 -31.43 -2.86
CA GLY A 152 9.58 -31.05 -3.03
C GLY A 152 9.12 -31.00 -4.48
N GLU A 153 7.89 -30.55 -4.65
CA GLU A 153 7.17 -30.47 -5.92
C GLU A 153 6.78 -29.01 -6.19
N TRP A 154 6.51 -28.69 -7.45
CA TRP A 154 5.83 -27.45 -7.79
C TRP A 154 4.35 -27.58 -7.47
N ASN A 155 3.77 -26.59 -6.81
CA ASN A 155 2.33 -26.46 -6.63
C ASN A 155 1.86 -25.17 -7.28
N LEU A 156 0.88 -25.25 -8.16
CA LEU A 156 0.43 -24.15 -9.03
C LEU A 156 -1.07 -23.92 -8.89
N GLU A 157 -1.49 -22.68 -9.11
CA GLU A 157 -2.87 -22.29 -9.38
C GLU A 157 -2.92 -21.70 -10.79
N VAL A 158 -3.71 -22.31 -11.69
CA VAL A 158 -3.82 -21.93 -13.09
C VAL A 158 -5.26 -21.58 -13.41
N ALA A 159 -5.46 -20.48 -14.11
CA ALA A 159 -6.76 -19.97 -14.45
C ALA A 159 -6.81 -19.46 -15.89
N VAL A 160 -7.97 -19.65 -16.52
CA VAL A 160 -8.26 -19.14 -17.85
C VAL A 160 -9.53 -18.31 -17.79
N SER A 161 -9.56 -17.21 -18.55
CA SER A 161 -10.71 -16.30 -18.61
C SER A 161 -10.92 -15.75 -20.00
N ASP A 162 -12.16 -15.49 -20.38
CA ASP A 162 -12.52 -14.74 -21.59
C ASP A 162 -12.91 -13.28 -21.30
N GLU A 163 -12.79 -12.81 -20.06
CA GLU A 163 -13.17 -11.45 -19.64
C GLU A 163 -11.97 -10.58 -19.24
N GLY A 164 -10.87 -11.17 -18.79
CA GLY A 164 -9.64 -10.48 -18.39
C GLY A 164 -8.72 -11.39 -17.58
N TRP A 165 -7.62 -10.86 -17.06
CA TRP A 165 -6.71 -11.66 -16.24
C TRP A 165 -7.35 -12.13 -14.93
N TYR A 166 -7.20 -13.42 -14.62
CA TYR A 166 -7.60 -13.95 -13.32
C TYR A 166 -6.55 -13.65 -12.25
N HIS A 167 -5.29 -13.99 -12.54
CA HIS A 167 -4.12 -13.48 -11.81
C HIS A 167 -3.48 -12.37 -12.63
N SER A 168 -3.29 -11.21 -12.01
CA SER A 168 -2.55 -10.11 -12.61
C SER A 168 -1.49 -9.56 -11.68
N TYR A 169 -0.47 -8.97 -12.29
CA TYR A 169 0.52 -8.15 -11.61
C TYR A 169 0.43 -6.72 -12.15
N ALA A 170 0.32 -5.74 -11.26
CA ALA A 170 0.33 -4.34 -11.65
C ALA A 170 1.76 -3.92 -11.98
N GLU A 171 1.99 -3.47 -13.21
CA GLU A 171 3.30 -2.95 -13.62
C GLU A 171 3.62 -1.63 -12.90
N GLU A 172 4.90 -1.40 -12.60
CA GLU A 172 5.40 -0.15 -12.02
C GLU A 172 5.17 1.01 -13.00
N ARG A 173 4.26 1.93 -12.67
CA ARG A 173 4.01 3.11 -13.50
C ARG A 173 4.81 4.30 -12.99
N THR A 174 6.09 4.39 -13.33
CA THR A 174 6.97 5.56 -13.09
C THR A 174 7.21 5.94 -11.62
N GLU A 175 8.33 6.63 -11.35
CA GLU A 175 8.74 7.07 -10.00
C GLU A 175 7.74 8.03 -9.31
N GLU A 176 6.83 8.65 -10.06
CA GLU A 176 5.81 9.56 -9.51
C GLU A 176 4.56 8.84 -8.99
N ASP A 177 4.38 7.55 -9.33
CA ASP A 177 3.24 6.74 -8.94
C ASP A 177 3.68 5.63 -7.97
N ASN A 178 4.10 6.03 -6.75
CA ASN A 178 4.59 5.17 -5.64
C ASN A 178 3.63 4.04 -5.21
N GLY A 179 3.36 3.07 -6.08
CA GLY A 179 2.47 1.92 -5.82
C GLY A 179 1.06 2.32 -5.39
N MET A 180 0.30 1.34 -4.90
CA MET A 180 -1.03 1.55 -4.29
C MET A 180 -0.96 1.72 -2.77
N LEU A 181 0.23 1.52 -2.17
CA LEU A 181 0.47 1.44 -0.73
C LEU A 181 1.56 2.44 -0.32
N TRP A 182 1.41 3.08 0.85
CA TRP A 182 2.43 3.95 1.42
C TRP A 182 2.44 3.87 2.95
N ALA A 183 3.57 4.22 3.56
CA ALA A 183 3.73 4.27 5.02
C ALA A 183 3.25 5.61 5.56
N VAL A 184 2.23 5.57 6.41
CA VAL A 184 1.73 6.73 7.15
C VAL A 184 2.74 7.12 8.21
N ASP A 185 3.09 6.13 9.04
CA ASP A 185 4.20 6.22 9.97
C ASP A 185 4.68 4.84 10.41
N VAL A 186 5.94 4.79 10.86
CA VAL A 186 6.60 3.57 11.33
C VAL A 186 7.40 3.91 12.59
N ASP A 187 7.28 3.08 13.63
CA ASP A 187 8.12 3.17 14.83
C ASP A 187 9.05 1.96 14.95
N GLY A 188 9.70 1.80 16.10
CA GLY A 188 10.66 0.71 16.31
C GLY A 188 10.06 -0.70 16.29
N GLY A 189 8.74 -0.86 16.39
CA GLY A 189 8.12 -2.18 16.47
C GLY A 189 6.74 -2.32 15.83
N SER A 190 6.26 -1.30 15.12
CA SER A 190 4.97 -1.29 14.45
C SER A 190 4.94 -0.33 13.26
N ALA A 191 4.00 -0.58 12.36
CA ALA A 191 3.78 0.22 11.16
C ALA A 191 2.29 0.48 10.96
N LEU A 192 1.98 1.69 10.48
CA LEU A 192 0.69 2.03 9.89
C LEU A 192 0.88 2.31 8.40
N LEU A 193 0.34 1.43 7.57
CA LEU A 193 0.34 1.59 6.12
C LEU A 193 -1.08 1.89 5.63
N MET A 194 -1.19 2.60 4.51
CA MET A 194 -2.47 2.98 3.93
C MET A 194 -2.43 2.91 2.42
N THR A 195 -3.58 2.60 1.81
CA THR A 195 -3.71 2.67 0.36
C THR A 195 -3.84 4.11 -0.14
N LYS A 196 -3.67 4.31 -1.45
CA LYS A 196 -4.19 5.50 -2.14
C LYS A 196 -5.73 5.55 -2.08
N ASN A 197 -6.32 6.66 -2.52
CA ASN A 197 -7.78 6.82 -2.63
C ASN A 197 -8.36 5.69 -3.51
N LEU A 198 -9.42 5.04 -3.03
CA LEU A 198 -10.07 3.92 -3.73
C LEU A 198 -11.11 4.36 -4.76
N THR A 199 -11.50 5.63 -4.73
CA THR A 199 -12.40 6.26 -5.68
C THR A 199 -12.05 7.74 -5.79
N GLU A 200 -12.36 8.33 -6.93
CA GLU A 200 -12.31 9.78 -7.15
C GLU A 200 -13.67 10.45 -6.87
N SER A 201 -14.72 9.64 -6.66
CA SER A 201 -16.10 10.09 -6.49
C SER A 201 -16.54 10.04 -5.02
N HIS A 202 -16.90 11.20 -4.48
CA HIS A 202 -17.54 11.30 -3.16
C HIS A 202 -18.89 10.58 -3.09
N ILE A 203 -19.57 10.38 -4.23
CA ILE A 203 -20.85 9.67 -4.28
C ILE A 203 -20.61 8.17 -4.06
N GLU A 204 -19.57 7.62 -4.67
CA GLU A 204 -19.20 6.20 -4.52
C GLU A 204 -18.58 5.90 -3.16
N ALA A 205 -18.03 6.93 -2.50
CA ALA A 205 -17.36 6.80 -1.22
C ALA A 205 -18.23 6.18 -0.13
N SER A 206 -19.47 6.68 0.02
CA SER A 206 -20.40 6.16 1.03
C SER A 206 -20.70 4.68 0.79
N ALA A 207 -20.92 4.30 -0.46
CA ALA A 207 -21.24 2.94 -0.83
C ALA A 207 -20.05 1.99 -0.61
N LEU A 208 -18.80 2.45 -0.76
CA LEU A 208 -17.61 1.67 -0.43
C LEU A 208 -17.45 1.48 1.09
N MET A 209 -17.64 2.54 1.87
CA MET A 209 -17.50 2.51 3.32
C MET A 209 -18.54 1.61 4.01
N THR A 210 -19.73 1.45 3.43
CA THR A 210 -20.80 0.61 3.99
C THR A 210 -20.81 -0.82 3.44
N SER A 211 -19.97 -1.13 2.46
CA SER A 211 -19.96 -2.47 1.86
C SER A 211 -19.20 -3.46 2.75
N SER A 212 -19.70 -4.69 2.81
CA SER A 212 -19.03 -5.78 3.53
C SER A 212 -17.83 -6.29 2.72
N GLY A 213 -16.65 -6.26 3.32
CA GLY A 213 -15.43 -6.83 2.74
C GLY A 213 -14.35 -5.77 2.51
N LEU A 214 -13.11 -6.14 2.85
CA LEU A 214 -11.95 -5.28 2.63
C LEU A 214 -11.36 -5.57 1.24
N PRO A 215 -11.09 -4.53 0.42
CA PRO A 215 -10.68 -4.72 -0.96
C PRO A 215 -9.26 -5.27 -1.14
N PHE A 216 -8.39 -5.09 -0.15
CA PHE A 216 -6.99 -5.48 -0.24
C PHE A 216 -6.55 -6.36 0.93
N THR A 217 -5.59 -7.23 0.63
CA THR A 217 -4.79 -8.02 1.56
C THR A 217 -3.35 -7.52 1.46
N LEU A 218 -2.70 -7.34 2.60
CA LEU A 218 -1.27 -7.03 2.70
C LEU A 218 -0.49 -8.26 3.19
N PHE A 219 0.68 -8.49 2.60
CA PHE A 219 1.73 -9.42 3.05
C PHE A 219 3.00 -8.64 3.37
N VAL A 220 3.69 -9.00 4.44
CA VAL A 220 4.91 -8.35 4.89
C VAL A 220 5.96 -9.39 5.27
N ASP A 221 7.20 -9.17 4.85
CA ASP A 221 8.37 -9.92 5.28
C ASP A 221 9.59 -8.99 5.45
N SER A 222 10.62 -9.45 6.12
CA SER A 222 11.89 -8.71 6.19
C SER A 222 12.49 -8.63 4.80
N ALA A 223 13.04 -7.48 4.40
CA ALA A 223 13.62 -7.30 3.06
C ALA A 223 14.84 -8.21 2.83
N ASP A 224 15.55 -8.59 3.90
CA ASP A 224 16.68 -9.55 3.84
C ASP A 224 16.23 -11.02 3.81
N SER A 225 14.93 -11.27 3.94
CA SER A 225 14.35 -12.61 3.94
C SER A 225 14.20 -13.13 2.51
N LYS A 226 14.85 -14.25 2.21
CA LYS A 226 14.69 -14.99 0.94
C LYS A 226 13.40 -15.80 0.85
N ARG A 227 12.53 -15.76 1.87
CA ARG A 227 11.33 -16.61 1.95
C ARG A 227 10.35 -16.36 0.81
N LEU A 228 10.34 -15.16 0.24
CA LEU A 228 9.45 -14.77 -0.84
C LEU A 228 10.09 -14.89 -2.23
N ASP A 229 11.37 -15.29 -2.31
CA ASP A 229 12.08 -15.48 -3.58
C ASP A 229 11.33 -16.48 -4.46
N GLY A 230 11.07 -16.09 -5.70
CA GLY A 230 10.33 -16.90 -6.66
C GLY A 230 8.81 -16.89 -6.49
N VAL A 231 8.25 -16.11 -5.55
CA VAL A 231 6.80 -16.03 -5.32
C VAL A 231 6.26 -14.61 -5.07
N ARG A 232 7.06 -13.55 -5.21
CA ARG A 232 6.63 -12.18 -4.90
C ARG A 232 5.43 -11.69 -5.72
N ARG A 233 5.20 -12.25 -6.91
CA ARG A 233 4.08 -11.91 -7.81
C ARG A 233 2.93 -12.91 -7.74
N SER A 234 3.04 -13.93 -6.88
CA SER A 234 2.04 -14.99 -6.74
C SER A 234 1.21 -14.82 -5.47
N TYR A 235 -0.09 -14.57 -5.59
CA TYR A 235 -0.97 -14.45 -4.42
C TYR A 235 -0.98 -15.72 -3.55
N CYS A 236 -1.07 -16.90 -4.16
CA CYS A 236 -1.08 -18.14 -3.39
C CYS A 236 0.30 -18.48 -2.81
N GLY A 237 1.38 -18.03 -3.46
CA GLY A 237 2.73 -18.10 -2.91
C GLY A 237 2.88 -17.20 -1.68
N LEU A 238 2.46 -15.93 -1.78
CA LEU A 238 2.43 -14.99 -0.65
C LEU A 238 1.63 -15.54 0.55
N GLN A 239 0.49 -16.19 0.31
CA GLN A 239 -0.32 -16.85 1.35
C GLN A 239 0.43 -17.97 2.09
N ASN A 240 1.35 -18.66 1.42
CA ASN A 240 2.11 -19.78 1.99
C ASN A 240 3.40 -19.33 2.68
N TYR A 241 4.11 -18.36 2.09
CA TYR A 241 5.49 -18.04 2.46
C TYR A 241 5.65 -16.82 3.37
N ALA A 242 4.79 -15.81 3.22
CA ALA A 242 4.92 -14.54 3.93
C ALA A 242 4.80 -14.72 5.45
N THR A 243 5.71 -14.06 6.18
CA THR A 243 5.77 -14.16 7.64
C THR A 243 4.62 -13.44 8.34
N ILE A 244 4.25 -12.27 7.83
CA ILE A 244 3.11 -11.48 8.31
C ILE A 244 2.11 -11.36 7.17
N ALA A 245 0.86 -11.72 7.42
CA ALA A 245 -0.20 -11.60 6.44
C ALA A 245 -1.45 -11.04 7.11
N SER A 246 -2.12 -10.12 6.45
CA SER A 246 -3.40 -9.58 6.92
C SER A 246 -4.55 -10.59 6.83
N THR A 247 -4.45 -11.52 5.88
CA THR A 247 -5.37 -12.64 5.76
C THR A 247 -4.59 -13.92 5.48
N LYS A 248 -5.03 -15.04 6.06
CA LYS A 248 -4.54 -16.38 5.73
C LYS A 248 -5.70 -17.28 5.34
N ASN A 249 -5.64 -17.91 4.16
CA ASN A 249 -6.77 -18.66 3.58
C ASN A 249 -8.06 -17.81 3.53
N ASP A 250 -7.92 -16.56 3.08
CA ASP A 250 -9.00 -15.57 2.97
C ASP A 250 -9.74 -15.24 4.28
N LYS A 251 -9.10 -15.49 5.44
CA LYS A 251 -9.60 -15.09 6.76
C LYS A 251 -8.66 -14.08 7.41
N PRO A 252 -9.17 -13.02 8.06
CA PRO A 252 -8.33 -12.05 8.77
C PRO A 252 -7.45 -12.74 9.82
N THR A 253 -6.22 -12.25 9.98
CA THR A 253 -5.30 -12.68 11.03
C THR A 253 -5.33 -11.70 12.21
N GLU A 254 -4.84 -12.12 13.37
CA GLU A 254 -4.66 -11.22 14.53
C GLU A 254 -3.35 -10.42 14.44
N GLN A 255 -2.47 -10.72 13.47
CA GLN A 255 -1.19 -10.03 13.30
C GLN A 255 -1.36 -8.60 12.77
N MET A 256 -2.47 -8.32 12.10
CA MET A 256 -2.72 -7.05 11.44
C MET A 256 -4.18 -6.63 11.56
N LEU A 257 -4.39 -5.43 12.08
CA LEU A 257 -5.68 -4.76 12.10
C LEU A 257 -5.88 -4.04 10.76
N MET A 258 -7.01 -4.31 10.12
CA MET A 258 -7.40 -3.67 8.87
C MET A 258 -8.73 -2.95 9.02
N SER A 259 -8.87 -1.79 8.41
CA SER A 259 -10.16 -1.13 8.29
C SER A 259 -10.22 -0.16 7.12
N MET A 260 -11.45 0.24 6.77
CA MET A 260 -11.69 1.32 5.83
C MET A 260 -11.67 2.67 6.56
N THR A 261 -11.13 3.69 5.93
CA THR A 261 -11.05 5.05 6.48
C THR A 261 -11.24 6.09 5.39
N THR A 262 -11.80 7.25 5.75
CA THR A 262 -11.83 8.44 4.90
C THR A 262 -10.90 9.52 5.44
N ARG A 263 -10.00 9.18 6.37
CA ARG A 263 -9.12 10.16 7.00
C ARG A 263 -8.03 10.64 6.02
N GLY A 264 -7.53 11.85 6.26
CA GLY A 264 -6.52 12.52 5.44
C GLY A 264 -7.07 13.24 4.21
N LEU A 265 -6.15 13.74 3.38
CA LEU A 265 -6.48 14.61 2.23
C LEU A 265 -7.53 13.98 1.31
N GLY A 266 -8.48 14.81 0.89
CA GLY A 266 -9.58 14.45 -0.02
C GLY A 266 -10.78 13.80 0.65
N SER A 267 -10.69 13.30 1.89
CA SER A 267 -11.79 12.59 2.56
C SER A 267 -12.40 11.43 1.74
N LEU A 268 -11.57 10.79 0.92
CA LEU A 268 -11.96 9.67 0.07
C LEU A 268 -11.60 8.34 0.75
N PRO A 269 -12.35 7.26 0.50
CA PRO A 269 -12.11 5.96 1.10
C PRO A 269 -10.71 5.45 0.76
N LYS A 270 -10.06 4.90 1.78
CA LYS A 270 -8.76 4.23 1.76
C LYS A 270 -8.87 3.01 2.67
N GLN A 271 -7.97 2.04 2.51
CA GLN A 271 -7.81 0.95 3.45
C GLN A 271 -6.53 1.17 4.27
N GLN A 272 -6.64 1.01 5.59
CA GLN A 272 -5.52 1.09 6.52
C GLN A 272 -5.11 -0.29 7.04
N PHE A 273 -3.83 -0.43 7.33
CA PHE A 273 -3.18 -1.63 7.84
C PHE A 273 -2.29 -1.24 9.02
N TRP A 274 -2.67 -1.64 10.23
CA TRP A 274 -1.85 -1.47 11.42
C TRP A 274 -1.37 -2.83 11.92
N PHE A 275 -0.08 -2.96 12.17
CA PHE A 275 0.50 -4.19 12.71
C PHE A 275 1.75 -3.89 13.53
N GLY A 276 1.99 -4.73 14.53
CA GLY A 276 3.15 -4.66 15.41
C GLY A 276 3.97 -5.94 15.40
N GLY A 277 4.94 -6.04 16.31
CA GLY A 277 5.84 -7.20 16.40
C GLY A 277 6.98 -7.15 15.38
N LEU A 278 7.31 -5.96 14.88
CA LEU A 278 8.46 -5.74 14.02
C LEU A 278 9.73 -5.61 14.87
N ASN A 279 10.87 -5.96 14.27
CA ASN A 279 12.18 -5.71 14.83
C ASN A 279 12.57 -4.25 14.58
N THR A 280 13.34 -3.66 15.49
CA THR A 280 13.90 -2.30 15.33
C THR A 280 14.94 -2.25 14.22
N SER A 281 15.16 -1.08 13.65
CA SER A 281 16.20 -0.81 12.63
C SER A 281 16.20 -1.79 11.43
N THR A 282 15.05 -2.35 11.08
CA THR A 282 14.91 -3.42 10.08
C THR A 282 14.12 -2.90 8.88
N VAL A 283 14.59 -3.22 7.67
CA VAL A 283 13.87 -2.94 6.43
C VAL A 283 12.89 -4.07 6.16
N TYR A 284 11.65 -3.72 5.90
CA TYR A 284 10.57 -4.63 5.57
C TYR A 284 10.03 -4.33 4.18
N SER A 285 9.54 -5.39 3.55
CA SER A 285 8.86 -5.37 2.27
C SER A 285 7.38 -5.65 2.46
N GLY A 286 6.52 -4.79 1.93
CA GLY A 286 5.07 -4.96 1.90
C GLY A 286 4.56 -5.19 0.48
N ILE A 287 3.80 -6.25 0.26
CA ILE A 287 3.19 -6.58 -1.03
C ILE A 287 1.66 -6.54 -0.86
N LEU A 288 1.03 -5.58 -1.55
CA LEU A 288 -0.41 -5.40 -1.53
C LEU A 288 -1.06 -6.27 -2.62
N VAL A 289 -2.21 -6.87 -2.31
CA VAL A 289 -2.99 -7.68 -3.25
C VAL A 289 -4.45 -7.27 -3.19
N ARG A 290 -5.06 -6.99 -4.35
CA ARG A 290 -6.50 -6.82 -4.47
C ARG A 290 -7.16 -8.19 -4.58
N SER A 291 -8.09 -8.52 -3.70
CA SER A 291 -8.68 -9.87 -3.63
C SER A 291 -10.07 -9.96 -4.27
N LYS A 292 -10.53 -11.20 -4.51
CA LYS A 292 -11.84 -11.55 -5.11
C LYS A 292 -13.05 -11.09 -4.30
N GLN A 293 -12.87 -10.83 -3.01
CA GLN A 293 -13.93 -10.33 -2.12
C GLN A 293 -14.06 -8.80 -2.20
N SER A 294 -13.20 -8.15 -2.99
CA SER A 294 -13.22 -6.71 -3.18
C SER A 294 -14.52 -6.26 -3.85
N VAL A 295 -15.24 -5.38 -3.17
CA VAL A 295 -16.46 -4.71 -3.67
C VAL A 295 -16.14 -3.92 -4.95
N LEU A 296 -14.89 -3.47 -5.10
CA LEU A 296 -14.41 -2.75 -6.29
C LEU A 296 -14.39 -3.67 -7.53
N ALA A 297 -14.03 -4.94 -7.37
CA ALA A 297 -14.03 -5.91 -8.47
C ALA A 297 -15.43 -6.16 -9.04
N LYS A 298 -16.49 -5.98 -8.23
CA LYS A 298 -17.89 -6.09 -8.68
C LYS A 298 -18.43 -4.84 -9.40
N ARG A 299 -17.75 -3.70 -9.30
CA ARG A 299 -18.28 -2.40 -9.79
C ARG A 299 -17.56 -1.84 -11.01
N GLN A 300 -16.27 -2.15 -11.19
CA GLN A 300 -15.53 -1.72 -12.38
C GLN A 300 -15.76 -2.61 -13.61
N SER A 301 -16.37 -3.79 -13.48
CA SER A 301 -16.75 -4.59 -14.64
C SER A 301 -18.24 -4.45 -14.95
N THR A 302 -18.53 -3.87 -16.11
CA THR A 302 -19.77 -4.11 -16.87
C THR A 302 -19.81 -5.53 -17.49
N ALA A 303 -19.12 -6.50 -16.87
CA ALA A 303 -19.11 -7.91 -17.23
C ALA A 303 -19.16 -8.72 -15.93
N SER A 304 -20.02 -9.71 -15.90
CA SER A 304 -20.55 -10.32 -14.70
C SER A 304 -19.56 -11.33 -14.10
N GLY A 305 -18.83 -10.94 -13.05
CA GLY A 305 -18.19 -11.88 -12.12
C GLY A 305 -16.88 -12.50 -12.61
N SER A 306 -15.77 -11.76 -12.51
CA SER A 306 -14.42 -12.33 -12.60
C SER A 306 -13.61 -11.96 -11.36
N GLY A 307 -13.13 -12.97 -10.64
CA GLY A 307 -12.33 -12.84 -9.43
C GLY A 307 -10.90 -12.43 -9.74
N VAL A 308 -10.70 -11.18 -10.18
CA VAL A 308 -9.37 -10.61 -10.45
C VAL A 308 -8.58 -10.54 -9.14
N VAL A 309 -7.46 -11.26 -9.10
CA VAL A 309 -6.44 -11.15 -8.06
C VAL A 309 -5.27 -10.37 -8.63
N GLU A 310 -5.11 -9.14 -8.18
CA GLU A 310 -4.06 -8.23 -8.67
C GLU A 310 -3.00 -8.00 -7.60
N VAL A 311 -1.77 -8.41 -7.87
CA VAL A 311 -0.61 -8.17 -7.00
C VAL A 311 0.08 -6.88 -7.40
N PHE A 312 0.35 -6.01 -6.44
CA PHE A 312 1.04 -4.73 -6.66
C PHE A 312 2.55 -4.87 -6.45
N PRO A 313 3.36 -3.95 -7.02
CA PRO A 313 4.79 -3.88 -6.74
C PRO A 313 5.09 -3.78 -5.24
N GLU A 314 6.27 -4.28 -4.87
CA GLU A 314 6.75 -4.27 -3.51
C GLU A 314 6.97 -2.83 -3.01
N PHE A 315 6.55 -2.56 -1.78
CA PHE A 315 6.75 -1.30 -1.09
C PHE A 315 7.66 -1.53 0.12
N GLN A 316 8.80 -0.84 0.19
CA GLN A 316 9.72 -0.96 1.32
C GLN A 316 9.51 0.14 2.36
N PHE A 317 9.64 -0.24 3.64
CA PHE A 317 9.63 0.67 4.78
C PHE A 317 10.62 0.18 5.85
N GLN A 318 11.07 1.09 6.72
CA GLN A 318 12.07 0.78 7.74
C GLN A 318 11.58 1.17 9.13
N THR A 319 11.77 0.28 10.10
CA THR A 319 11.52 0.57 11.51
C THR A 319 12.64 1.39 12.14
N THR A 320 12.31 2.19 13.15
CA THR A 320 13.29 3.04 13.85
C THR A 320 14.07 2.26 14.92
N GLU A 321 15.12 2.86 15.49
CA GLU A 321 15.96 2.23 16.52
C GLU A 321 15.33 2.30 17.92
N GLY A 322 14.81 3.46 18.33
CA GLY A 322 14.36 3.71 19.71
C GLY A 322 12.91 3.35 20.03
N ASP A 323 12.62 3.32 21.32
CA ASP A 323 11.32 3.00 21.93
C ASP A 323 10.58 4.23 22.51
N ASN A 324 11.16 5.42 22.32
CA ASN A 324 10.67 6.71 22.78
C ASN A 324 9.61 7.34 21.86
N CYS A 325 9.32 6.72 20.71
CA CYS A 325 8.25 7.10 19.80
C CYS A 325 7.35 5.90 19.52
N ARG A 326 6.03 6.10 19.49
CA ARG A 326 5.05 5.03 19.21
C ARG A 326 3.90 5.52 18.34
N VAL A 327 3.61 4.77 17.26
CA VAL A 327 2.46 5.01 16.38
C VAL A 327 1.17 4.81 17.15
N ILE A 328 0.32 5.83 17.13
CA ILE A 328 -1.03 5.80 17.68
C ILE A 328 -2.06 5.98 16.57
N THR A 329 -3.19 5.29 16.68
CA THR A 329 -4.25 5.26 15.67
C THR A 329 -5.63 5.26 16.31
N ASP A 330 -6.67 5.42 15.49
CA ASP A 330 -8.07 5.29 15.88
C ASP A 330 -8.50 6.15 17.09
N LEU A 331 -7.99 7.37 17.13
CA LEU A 331 -8.38 8.37 18.12
C LEU A 331 -9.83 8.84 17.91
N GLU A 332 -10.57 8.98 19.00
CA GLU A 332 -11.98 9.36 18.96
C GLU A 332 -12.14 10.87 18.79
N PHE A 333 -11.39 11.67 19.54
CA PHE A 333 -11.41 13.13 19.41
C PHE A 333 -10.49 13.58 18.28
N CYS A 334 -9.17 13.36 18.36
CA CYS A 334 -8.19 13.74 17.34
C CYS A 334 -8.17 12.75 16.16
N ASN A 335 -9.33 12.56 15.54
CA ASN A 335 -9.62 11.56 14.52
C ASN A 335 -8.88 11.72 13.17
N GLU A 336 -8.01 12.73 13.03
CA GLU A 336 -7.13 12.94 11.87
C GLU A 336 -5.64 12.78 12.23
N THR A 337 -5.34 12.36 13.46
CA THR A 337 -3.97 12.10 13.95
C THR A 337 -3.70 10.60 13.91
N GLU A 338 -2.75 10.18 13.07
CA GLU A 338 -2.34 8.78 12.92
C GLU A 338 -0.84 8.70 12.63
N TYR A 339 -0.03 9.04 13.63
CA TYR A 339 1.43 9.07 13.53
C TYR A 339 2.07 8.74 14.88
N ALA A 340 3.38 8.52 14.88
CA ALA A 340 4.18 8.30 16.06
C ALA A 340 4.22 9.53 16.95
N VAL A 341 3.93 9.34 18.23
CA VAL A 341 4.03 10.38 19.28
C VAL A 341 5.07 9.97 20.31
N PRO A 342 5.58 10.90 21.14
CA PRO A 342 6.48 10.55 22.21
C PRO A 342 5.83 9.53 23.15
N ALA A 343 6.60 8.51 23.52
CA ALA A 343 6.12 7.34 24.21
C ALA A 343 7.15 6.87 25.24
N ASN A 344 6.66 6.11 26.23
CA ASN A 344 7.51 5.42 27.19
C ASN A 344 6.91 4.04 27.45
N SER A 345 7.61 3.01 26.99
CA SER A 345 7.22 1.60 27.09
C SER A 345 7.05 1.12 28.54
N ASN A 346 7.76 1.73 29.50
CA ASN A 346 7.66 1.42 30.93
C ASN A 346 6.43 2.02 31.60
N LYS A 347 5.85 3.10 31.03
CA LYS A 347 4.61 3.73 31.53
C LYS A 347 3.36 3.25 30.77
N PHE A 348 3.50 3.01 29.48
CA PHE A 348 2.40 2.60 28.60
C PHE A 348 2.73 1.28 27.93
N SER A 349 2.09 0.20 28.37
CA SER A 349 2.33 -1.16 27.87
C SER A 349 1.73 -1.44 26.49
N ASN A 350 0.79 -0.61 26.02
CA ASN A 350 0.21 -0.73 24.68
C ASN A 350 -0.11 0.66 24.08
N ALA A 351 -0.15 0.70 22.74
CA ALA A 351 -0.39 1.92 21.98
C ALA A 351 -1.80 2.51 22.22
N THR A 352 -2.80 1.68 22.52
CA THR A 352 -4.18 2.13 22.78
C THR A 352 -4.27 3.00 24.03
N ALA A 353 -3.59 2.62 25.11
CA ALA A 353 -3.55 3.41 26.34
C ALA A 353 -2.81 4.75 26.14
N LEU A 354 -1.72 4.73 25.37
CA LEU A 354 -0.99 5.95 24.99
C LEU A 354 -1.87 6.88 24.13
N ALA A 355 -2.51 6.33 23.08
CA ALA A 355 -3.42 7.06 22.22
C ALA A 355 -4.53 7.74 23.02
N LYS A 356 -5.13 7.00 23.96
CA LYS A 356 -6.16 7.54 24.85
C LYS A 356 -5.65 8.68 25.74
N ALA A 357 -4.45 8.58 26.30
CA ALA A 357 -3.89 9.63 27.15
C ALA A 357 -3.72 10.96 26.37
N TYR A 358 -3.17 10.88 25.15
CA TYR A 358 -3.08 12.05 24.27
C TYR A 358 -4.46 12.58 23.84
N ASP A 359 -5.39 11.70 23.48
CA ASP A 359 -6.74 12.08 23.04
C ASP A 359 -7.54 12.76 24.14
N ASP A 360 -7.49 12.23 25.37
CA ASP A 360 -8.14 12.80 26.55
C ASP A 360 -7.53 14.16 26.92
N TYR A 361 -6.21 14.29 26.84
CA TYR A 361 -5.54 15.57 27.06
C TYR A 361 -6.01 16.62 26.05
N ALA A 362 -5.97 16.30 24.75
CA ALA A 362 -6.43 17.22 23.70
C ALA A 362 -7.91 17.59 23.89
N ARG A 363 -8.77 16.61 24.22
CA ARG A 363 -10.19 16.84 24.49
C ARG A 363 -10.40 17.78 25.68
N SER A 364 -9.63 17.61 26.76
CA SER A 364 -9.72 18.48 27.94
C SER A 364 -9.33 19.93 27.62
N MET A 365 -8.30 20.12 26.79
CA MET A 365 -7.87 21.45 26.33
C MET A 365 -8.91 22.08 25.39
N TYR A 366 -9.57 21.27 24.57
CA TYR A 366 -10.63 21.73 23.68
C TYR A 366 -11.86 22.25 24.44
N GLN A 367 -12.23 21.64 25.56
CA GLN A 367 -13.36 22.10 26.39
C GLN A 367 -13.18 23.55 26.88
N ASN A 368 -11.94 24.00 27.10
CA ASN A 368 -11.67 25.39 27.47
C ASN A 368 -11.98 26.34 26.31
N PHE A 369 -11.65 25.95 25.09
CA PHE A 369 -12.01 26.69 23.88
C PHE A 369 -13.52 26.71 23.64
N GLU A 370 -14.22 25.60 23.87
CA GLU A 370 -15.69 25.58 23.76
C GLU A 370 -16.35 26.61 24.69
N LYS A 371 -15.81 26.79 25.90
CA LYS A 371 -16.27 27.83 26.83
C LYS A 371 -16.06 29.25 26.30
N ALA A 372 -14.97 29.49 25.57
CA ALA A 372 -14.75 30.76 24.90
C ALA A 372 -15.72 30.94 23.71
N MET A 373 -15.94 29.89 22.94
CA MET A 373 -16.88 29.91 21.81
C MET A 373 -18.33 30.15 22.22
N MET A 374 -18.75 29.75 23.42
CA MET A 374 -20.08 30.07 23.95
C MET A 374 -20.34 31.58 24.09
N GLN A 375 -19.29 32.41 24.11
CA GLN A 375 -19.41 33.87 24.16
C GLN A 375 -19.50 34.50 22.77
N ILE A 376 -19.33 33.71 21.70
CA ILE A 376 -19.38 34.17 20.31
C ILE A 376 -20.81 33.97 19.77
N PRO A 377 -21.45 35.02 19.21
CA PRO A 377 -22.79 34.90 18.66
C PRO A 377 -22.77 34.21 17.29
N CYS A 378 -22.76 32.87 17.29
CA CYS A 378 -22.67 32.05 16.07
C CYS A 378 -23.91 32.12 15.17
N GLU A 379 -25.07 32.48 15.71
CA GLU A 379 -26.34 32.63 14.98
C GLU A 379 -26.71 34.09 14.71
N ALA A 380 -25.70 34.98 14.68
CA ALA A 380 -25.93 36.39 14.38
C ALA A 380 -26.46 36.57 12.94
N PRO A 381 -27.35 37.56 12.69
CA PRO A 381 -27.74 37.94 11.34
C PRO A 381 -26.53 38.41 10.53
N ILE A 382 -26.59 38.37 9.20
CA ILE A 382 -25.46 38.66 8.31
C ILE A 382 -24.78 40.02 8.56
N THR A 383 -25.49 40.99 9.14
CA THR A 383 -24.98 42.31 9.52
C THR A 383 -24.12 42.31 10.79
N ALA A 384 -24.11 41.23 11.57
CA ALA A 384 -23.42 41.09 12.85
C ALA A 384 -22.56 39.82 12.95
N GLN A 385 -22.41 39.08 11.84
CA GLN A 385 -21.49 37.94 11.76
C GLN A 385 -20.05 38.43 11.80
N TYR A 386 -19.17 37.65 12.45
CA TYR A 386 -17.74 37.98 12.52
C TYR A 386 -17.02 37.76 11.18
N SER A 387 -17.62 36.98 10.27
CA SER A 387 -17.08 36.68 8.95
C SER A 387 -18.20 36.37 7.96
N LEU A 388 -18.01 36.77 6.70
CA LEU A 388 -18.89 36.42 5.58
C LEU A 388 -18.44 35.13 4.86
N ALA A 389 -17.25 34.61 5.20
CA ALA A 389 -16.63 33.47 4.53
C ALA A 389 -16.39 32.27 5.46
N ARG A 390 -16.49 32.47 6.77
CA ARG A 390 -16.19 31.46 7.79
C ARG A 390 -17.30 31.39 8.81
N THR A 391 -17.56 30.18 9.28
CA THR A 391 -18.57 29.90 10.30
C THR A 391 -17.91 29.50 11.62
N CYS A 392 -18.68 29.53 12.71
CA CYS A 392 -18.21 29.00 13.99
C CYS A 392 -17.76 27.55 13.90
N ASP A 393 -18.37 26.74 13.03
CA ASP A 393 -17.95 25.35 12.83
C ASP A 393 -16.62 25.24 12.09
N ASP A 394 -16.31 26.17 11.18
CA ASP A 394 -14.97 26.26 10.59
C ASP A 394 -13.92 26.64 11.64
N CYS A 395 -14.24 27.60 12.52
CA CYS A 395 -13.37 27.96 13.65
C CYS A 395 -13.14 26.77 14.59
N LYS A 396 -14.20 26.06 14.97
CA LYS A 396 -14.12 24.85 15.82
C LYS A 396 -13.27 23.77 15.17
N ARG A 397 -13.46 23.51 13.88
CA ARG A 397 -12.67 22.54 13.12
C ARG A 397 -11.20 22.96 13.05
N ALA A 398 -10.92 24.21 12.68
CA ALA A 398 -9.55 24.72 12.59
C ALA A 398 -8.82 24.69 13.95
N TYR A 399 -9.50 25.05 15.04
CA TYR A 399 -8.95 24.96 16.39
C TYR A 399 -8.70 23.52 16.81
N LYS A 400 -9.64 22.61 16.55
CA LYS A 400 -9.46 21.17 16.83
C LYS A 400 -8.25 20.62 16.08
N THR A 401 -8.15 20.88 14.77
CA THR A 401 -7.04 20.43 13.93
C THR A 401 -5.70 20.97 14.46
N TRP A 402 -5.60 22.27 14.71
CA TRP A 402 -4.40 22.88 15.28
C TRP A 402 -4.06 22.28 16.66
N LEU A 403 -5.04 22.18 17.55
CA LEU A 403 -4.86 21.67 18.92
C LEU A 403 -4.34 20.23 18.90
N CYS A 404 -4.94 19.36 18.09
CA CYS A 404 -4.50 17.97 17.98
C CYS A 404 -3.05 17.89 17.50
N THR A 405 -2.65 18.69 16.51
CA THR A 405 -1.26 18.70 16.01
C THR A 405 -0.25 19.22 17.05
N VAL A 406 -0.60 20.25 17.83
CA VAL A 406 0.33 20.81 18.85
C VAL A 406 0.32 20.03 20.16
N ALA A 407 -0.80 19.39 20.53
CA ALA A 407 -0.90 18.56 21.73
C ALA A 407 -0.19 17.21 21.54
N MET A 408 -0.13 16.73 20.29
CA MET A 408 0.39 15.42 19.90
C MET A 408 1.53 15.63 18.91
N PRO A 409 2.74 15.99 19.37
CA PRO A 409 3.88 16.22 18.48
C PRO A 409 4.22 14.94 17.72
N ARG A 410 4.44 15.03 16.41
CA ARG A 410 4.94 13.89 15.63
C ARG A 410 6.39 13.62 16.02
N CYS A 411 6.65 12.39 16.41
CA CYS A 411 7.87 11.93 17.03
C CYS A 411 8.71 11.14 16.05
N GLU A 412 10.00 11.43 16.03
CA GLU A 412 11.02 10.63 15.39
C GLU A 412 12.11 10.29 16.40
N ASP A 413 12.77 9.17 16.14
CA ASP A 413 13.93 8.75 16.92
C ASP A 413 15.05 9.81 16.86
N ILE A 414 15.85 9.89 17.92
CA ILE A 414 16.96 10.85 18.00
C ILE A 414 18.00 10.64 16.89
N SER A 415 18.16 9.40 16.41
CA SER A 415 19.03 9.00 15.30
C SER A 415 18.50 9.41 13.93
N SER A 416 17.23 9.85 13.81
CA SER A 416 16.62 10.25 12.54
C SER A 416 17.50 11.27 11.81
N THR A 417 17.69 11.08 10.50
CA THR A 417 18.45 11.99 9.64
C THR A 417 17.61 13.13 9.09
N ASN A 418 16.32 13.20 9.47
CA ASN A 418 15.41 14.25 9.04
C ASN A 418 15.96 15.64 9.44
N PRO A 419 16.29 16.50 8.46
CA PRO A 419 16.83 17.84 8.74
C PRO A 419 15.77 18.80 9.30
N ASN A 420 14.49 18.47 9.16
CA ASN A 420 13.36 19.33 9.57
C ASN A 420 12.81 18.98 10.96
N ALA A 421 13.34 17.94 11.62
CA ALA A 421 12.93 17.58 12.97
C ALA A 421 13.82 18.24 14.04
N LEU A 422 13.19 18.69 15.11
CA LEU A 422 13.81 19.43 16.20
C LEU A 422 13.99 18.56 17.44
N ILE A 423 15.17 18.55 18.04
CA ILE A 423 15.39 17.84 19.31
C ILE A 423 14.54 18.48 20.42
N ARG A 424 13.86 17.66 21.21
CA ARG A 424 13.06 18.03 22.37
C ARG A 424 13.45 17.22 23.59
N ASN A 425 13.13 17.78 24.75
CA ASN A 425 13.25 17.09 26.04
C ASN A 425 14.66 16.52 26.30
N ALA A 426 15.69 17.22 25.80
CA ALA A 426 17.06 16.70 25.73
C ALA A 426 17.71 16.37 27.09
N GLN A 427 17.18 16.93 28.18
CA GLN A 427 17.72 16.74 29.53
C GLN A 427 17.13 15.52 30.26
N GLN A 428 16.02 14.96 29.78
CA GLN A 428 15.39 13.81 30.42
C GLN A 428 16.15 12.53 30.04
N GLU A 429 16.13 11.52 30.90
CA GLU A 429 16.65 10.19 30.59
C GLU A 429 15.70 9.48 29.64
N PHE A 430 16.24 8.65 28.75
CA PHE A 430 15.47 7.72 27.93
C PHE A 430 14.73 6.70 28.83
N PRO A 431 13.67 6.03 28.34
CA PRO A 431 12.97 4.98 29.08
C PRO A 431 13.90 3.86 29.60
N ASN A 432 15.00 3.59 28.88
CA ASN A 432 16.03 2.62 29.28
C ASN A 432 17.02 3.13 30.34
N GLY A 433 16.88 4.37 30.84
CA GLY A 433 17.74 4.99 31.86
C GLY A 433 19.04 5.59 31.32
N THR A 434 19.29 5.51 30.01
CA THR A 434 20.42 6.22 29.39
C THR A 434 20.10 7.70 29.21
N LYS A 435 21.12 8.52 28.98
CA LYS A 435 20.98 9.96 28.73
C LYS A 435 21.88 10.44 27.61
N LEU A 436 21.53 11.57 27.01
CA LEU A 436 22.43 12.27 26.10
C LEU A 436 23.68 12.77 26.85
N GLU A 437 24.76 12.97 26.10
CA GLU A 437 26.01 13.46 26.66
C GLU A 437 25.84 14.88 27.26
N ASP A 438 26.37 15.10 28.47
CA ASP A 438 26.22 16.37 29.18
C ASP A 438 26.78 17.57 28.39
N ALA A 439 27.81 17.37 27.56
CA ALA A 439 28.37 18.40 26.69
C ALA A 439 27.37 18.81 25.59
N PHE A 440 26.68 17.82 25.00
CA PHE A 440 25.67 18.04 23.97
C PHE A 440 24.44 18.75 24.56
N ILE A 441 23.97 18.33 25.74
CA ILE A 441 22.86 19.00 26.44
C ILE A 441 23.18 20.48 26.70
N LYS A 442 24.41 20.79 27.16
CA LYS A 442 24.85 22.19 27.37
C LYS A 442 24.85 23.01 26.08
N GLN A 443 25.21 22.39 24.95
CA GLN A 443 25.16 23.05 23.65
C GLN A 443 23.71 23.38 23.24
N LEU A 444 22.78 22.44 23.42
CA LEU A 444 21.36 22.68 23.15
C LEU A 444 20.77 23.75 24.07
N ALA A 445 21.11 23.71 25.36
CA ALA A 445 20.70 24.72 26.33
C ALA A 445 21.14 26.14 25.95
N ALA A 446 22.36 26.28 25.43
CA ALA A 446 22.87 27.55 24.93
C ALA A 446 22.17 28.03 23.65
N GLN A 447 21.61 27.11 22.86
CA GLN A 447 20.86 27.44 21.66
C GLN A 447 19.43 27.90 21.97
N SER A 448 18.69 27.15 22.81
CA SER A 448 17.35 27.54 23.26
C SER A 448 16.84 26.63 24.38
N PRO A 449 16.17 27.19 25.41
CA PRO A 449 15.45 26.41 26.41
C PRO A 449 14.37 25.49 25.81
N ALA A 450 13.83 25.83 24.63
CA ALA A 450 12.81 25.03 23.95
C ALA A 450 13.27 23.62 23.56
N LEU A 451 14.58 23.38 23.50
CA LEU A 451 15.17 22.07 23.18
C LEU A 451 15.27 21.15 24.40
N LEU A 452 15.15 21.70 25.61
CA LEU A 452 15.33 20.97 26.87
C LEU A 452 14.02 20.41 27.44
N ALA A 453 12.88 20.80 26.88
CA ALA A 453 11.56 20.34 27.29
C ALA A 453 10.75 19.91 26.06
N SER A 454 9.70 19.13 26.28
CA SER A 454 8.69 18.91 25.25
C SER A 454 7.90 20.20 24.98
N ARG A 455 7.20 20.24 23.83
CA ARG A 455 6.28 21.34 23.50
C ARG A 455 5.23 21.58 24.59
N ASN A 456 4.75 20.50 25.22
CA ASN A 456 3.79 20.56 26.31
C ASN A 456 4.38 19.88 27.55
N SER A 457 4.30 20.53 28.71
CA SER A 457 4.91 20.02 29.95
C SER A 457 4.33 18.70 30.42
N TRP A 458 3.05 18.43 30.14
CA TRP A 458 2.42 17.17 30.50
C TRP A 458 3.08 15.96 29.82
N ILE A 459 3.73 16.15 28.66
CA ILE A 459 4.49 15.08 28.00
C ILE A 459 5.71 14.72 28.85
N ASP A 460 6.43 15.71 29.38
CA ASP A 460 7.61 15.48 30.22
C ASP A 460 7.22 14.85 31.57
N GLU A 461 6.08 15.26 32.13
CA GLU A 461 5.57 14.82 33.44
C GLU A 461 4.90 13.43 33.38
N GLU A 462 3.92 13.26 32.49
CA GLU A 462 3.06 12.07 32.44
C GLU A 462 3.62 10.98 31.52
N ILE A 463 4.13 11.35 30.34
CA ILE A 463 4.67 10.38 29.37
C ILE A 463 6.14 10.07 29.70
N ALA A 464 6.94 11.09 30.01
CA ALA A 464 8.38 11.00 30.24
C ALA A 464 9.13 10.18 29.15
N PRO A 465 9.06 10.60 27.87
CA PRO A 465 9.61 9.83 26.75
C PRO A 465 11.14 9.88 26.65
N GLY A 466 11.81 10.72 27.45
CA GLY A 466 13.21 11.06 27.22
C GLY A 466 13.40 11.97 26.01
N PRO A 467 14.63 12.10 25.50
CA PRO A 467 14.95 12.93 24.34
C PRO A 467 14.38 12.34 23.05
N TYR A 468 13.78 13.15 22.19
CA TYR A 468 13.25 12.73 20.89
C TYR A 468 13.37 13.86 19.86
N LYS A 469 13.09 13.56 18.60
CA LYS A 469 12.97 14.58 17.54
C LYS A 469 11.49 14.84 17.24
N GLU A 470 11.09 16.11 17.27
CA GLU A 470 9.75 16.57 16.91
C GLU A 470 9.76 17.08 15.47
N VAL A 471 8.89 16.52 14.62
CA VAL A 471 8.52 17.16 13.36
C VAL A 471 7.59 18.33 13.68
N LEU A 472 8.08 19.56 13.45
CA LEU A 472 7.34 20.76 13.86
C LEU A 472 6.02 20.90 13.08
N PRO A 473 4.93 21.34 13.71
CA PRO A 473 3.66 21.64 13.05
C PRO A 473 3.85 22.62 11.88
N CYS A 474 3.09 22.42 10.81
CA CYS A 474 3.04 23.38 9.71
C CYS A 474 2.46 24.72 10.19
N ASP A 475 3.09 25.83 9.80
CA ASP A 475 2.67 27.19 10.17
C ASP A 475 1.26 27.53 9.68
N ASP A 476 0.86 26.98 8.53
CA ASP A 476 -0.45 27.14 7.93
C ASP A 476 -1.60 26.63 8.81
N LEU A 477 -1.36 25.70 9.74
CA LEU A 477 -2.34 25.29 10.75
C LEU A 477 -2.72 26.45 11.67
N CYS A 478 -1.71 27.20 12.13
CA CYS A 478 -1.93 28.37 12.96
C CYS A 478 -2.63 29.47 12.15
N TYR A 479 -2.17 29.74 10.92
CA TYR A 479 -2.78 30.76 10.09
C TYR A 479 -4.23 30.42 9.72
N ASN A 480 -4.54 29.13 9.47
CA ASN A 480 -5.91 28.67 9.23
C ASN A 480 -6.80 28.87 10.46
N LEU A 481 -6.28 28.65 11.66
CA LEU A 481 -6.97 28.97 12.91
C LEU A 481 -7.31 30.48 13.00
N VAL A 482 -6.31 31.34 12.81
CA VAL A 482 -6.49 32.81 12.86
C VAL A 482 -7.50 33.28 11.80
N GLN A 483 -7.46 32.71 10.59
CA GLN A 483 -8.39 33.07 9.52
C GLN A 483 -9.83 32.57 9.77
N SER A 484 -9.99 31.47 10.48
CA SER A 484 -11.30 30.83 10.67
C SER A 484 -12.07 31.37 11.88
N CYS A 485 -11.36 31.89 12.88
CA CYS A 485 -11.92 32.29 14.16
C CYS A 485 -12.14 33.79 14.32
N PRO A 486 -13.11 34.21 15.18
CA PRO A 486 -13.32 35.62 15.50
C PRO A 486 -12.10 36.25 16.15
N ALA A 487 -11.76 37.49 15.74
CA ALA A 487 -10.64 38.24 16.32
C ALA A 487 -10.75 38.45 17.84
N ALA A 488 -11.97 38.42 18.40
CA ALA A 488 -12.22 38.52 19.85
C ALA A 488 -11.55 37.38 20.66
N LEU A 489 -11.23 36.24 20.03
CA LEU A 489 -10.51 35.15 20.68
C LEU A 489 -8.99 35.40 20.77
N GLY A 490 -8.46 36.40 20.06
CA GLY A 490 -7.08 36.85 20.22
C GLY A 490 -5.99 35.92 19.70
N PHE A 491 -6.32 34.96 18.82
CA PHE A 491 -5.30 34.09 18.20
C PHE A 491 -4.31 34.90 17.36
N GLY A 492 -3.03 34.53 17.46
CA GLY A 492 -1.94 35.12 16.68
C GLY A 492 -0.85 34.10 16.41
N CYS A 493 -0.22 34.19 15.24
CA CYS A 493 0.82 33.27 14.79
C CYS A 493 2.16 33.98 14.66
N PRO A 494 3.28 33.35 15.07
CA PRO A 494 4.61 33.89 14.83
C PRO A 494 4.87 33.99 13.32
N LEU A 495 5.69 34.96 12.92
CA LEU A 495 6.16 35.12 11.55
C LEU A 495 7.45 34.32 11.35
N PRO A 496 7.75 33.84 10.12
CA PRO A 496 8.99 33.09 9.85
C PRO A 496 10.30 33.78 10.27
N LYS A 497 10.29 35.11 10.32
CA LYS A 497 11.43 35.93 10.75
C LYS A 497 11.61 36.00 12.27
N ASP A 498 10.63 35.57 13.05
CA ASP A 498 10.68 35.61 14.51
C ASP A 498 11.59 34.50 15.03
N GLU A 499 12.44 34.79 16.01
CA GLU A 499 13.41 33.80 16.51
C GLU A 499 12.75 32.53 17.06
N ASN A 500 11.54 32.65 17.61
CA ASN A 500 10.79 31.53 18.16
C ASN A 500 10.11 30.68 17.08
N PHE A 501 9.98 31.18 15.86
CA PHE A 501 9.36 30.45 14.76
C PHE A 501 10.06 29.11 14.51
N LYS A 502 11.40 29.14 14.41
CA LYS A 502 12.25 27.95 14.17
C LYS A 502 12.16 26.86 15.25
N PHE A 503 11.55 27.16 16.39
CA PHE A 503 11.31 26.22 17.48
C PHE A 503 9.83 25.85 17.67
N SER A 504 8.94 26.45 16.87
CA SER A 504 7.49 26.35 17.07
C SER A 504 6.77 25.78 15.85
N TYR A 505 7.14 26.21 14.64
CA TYR A 505 6.51 25.84 13.38
C TYR A 505 7.53 25.68 12.27
N ALA A 506 7.14 24.99 11.20
CA ALA A 506 7.88 24.91 9.96
C ALA A 506 6.95 25.19 8.76
N GLN A 507 7.53 25.51 7.60
CA GLN A 507 6.77 25.84 6.39
C GLN A 507 6.72 24.67 5.43
N ARG A 508 5.63 24.56 4.66
CA ARG A 508 5.56 23.61 3.54
C ARG A 508 6.41 24.12 2.38
N GLY A 509 7.61 23.57 2.21
CA GLY A 509 8.48 23.85 1.06
C GLY A 509 9.86 23.24 1.26
N GLY A 510 10.18 22.17 0.52
CA GLY A 510 11.48 21.48 0.66
C GLY A 510 11.50 19.99 0.34
N GLY A 511 10.37 19.37 -0.03
CA GLY A 511 10.25 17.93 -0.24
C GLY A 511 9.43 17.26 0.87
N GLN A 512 9.40 15.93 0.88
CA GLN A 512 8.68 15.11 1.87
C GLN A 512 9.13 15.47 3.29
N GLY A 513 8.18 15.53 4.23
CA GLY A 513 8.51 15.71 5.64
C GLY A 513 8.91 17.11 6.12
N ALA A 514 8.51 18.17 5.41
CA ALA A 514 8.87 19.53 5.81
C ALA A 514 8.26 19.98 7.17
N CYS A 515 7.06 19.50 7.51
CA CYS A 515 6.35 19.84 8.75
C CYS A 515 5.19 18.86 9.05
N ASN A 516 4.73 18.83 10.30
CA ASN A 516 3.65 17.97 10.78
C ASN A 516 2.27 18.58 10.47
N PHE A 517 1.40 17.78 9.86
CA PHE A 517 0.02 18.12 9.52
C PHE A 517 -0.85 16.84 9.64
N PRO A 518 -2.15 16.96 9.99
CA PRO A 518 -3.05 15.80 10.04
C PRO A 518 -2.97 14.95 8.78
N ILE A 519 -2.71 13.65 8.96
CA ILE A 519 -2.39 12.65 7.92
C ILE A 519 -1.68 13.27 6.72
N SER A 520 -0.41 13.63 6.92
CA SER A 520 0.50 13.94 5.82
C SER A 520 0.90 12.67 5.09
N ALA A 521 0.84 12.69 3.75
CA ALA A 521 1.51 11.69 2.93
C ALA A 521 3.03 11.73 3.15
N THR A 522 3.59 10.56 3.49
CA THR A 522 5.00 10.14 3.44
C THR A 522 6.04 10.94 4.25
N PHE A 523 6.52 10.31 5.33
CA PHE A 523 7.94 10.29 5.70
C PHE A 523 8.45 8.87 5.36
N THR A 524 9.15 8.71 4.24
CA THR A 524 9.98 7.51 4.07
C THR A 524 11.32 7.80 4.72
N GLY A 525 11.49 7.37 5.97
CA GLY A 525 12.81 7.17 6.57
C GLY A 525 13.46 5.97 5.88
N GLY A 526 13.91 6.15 4.64
CA GLY A 526 14.50 5.09 3.83
C GLY A 526 15.63 5.68 3.02
N SER A 527 16.85 5.42 3.45
CA SER A 527 18.03 5.66 2.62
C SER A 527 17.82 4.89 1.31
N MET A 528 17.68 5.60 0.19
CA MET A 528 17.83 4.94 -1.11
C MET A 528 19.27 4.42 -1.17
N ALA A 529 19.45 3.15 -0.88
CA ALA A 529 20.67 2.45 -1.20
C ALA A 529 20.73 2.42 -2.74
N ILE A 530 21.40 3.41 -3.32
CA ILE A 530 21.80 3.36 -4.72
C ILE A 530 22.67 2.11 -4.82
N ALA A 531 22.14 1.04 -5.42
CA ALA A 531 22.93 -0.10 -5.83
C ALA A 531 23.93 0.41 -6.87
N THR A 532 25.11 0.81 -6.40
CA THR A 532 26.21 1.17 -7.28
C THR A 532 26.66 -0.12 -7.95
N SER A 533 26.15 -0.34 -9.17
CA SER A 533 26.62 -1.42 -10.03
C SER A 533 28.14 -1.32 -10.14
N TRP A 534 28.83 -2.36 -9.69
CA TRP A 534 30.29 -2.49 -9.74
C TRP A 534 30.85 -2.40 -11.17
N THR A 535 29.99 -2.43 -12.19
CA THR A 535 30.40 -2.33 -13.60
C THR A 535 30.83 -0.92 -14.03
N MET A 536 30.46 0.17 -13.31
CA MET A 536 30.89 1.52 -13.69
C MET A 536 32.27 1.95 -13.15
N LEU A 537 32.81 1.29 -12.13
CA LEU A 537 34.10 1.67 -11.52
C LEU A 537 35.32 1.17 -12.31
N LEU A 538 35.14 0.22 -13.23
CA LEU A 538 36.23 -0.28 -14.09
C LEU A 538 36.39 0.49 -15.41
N ALA A 539 35.40 1.30 -15.80
CA ALA A 539 35.53 2.15 -16.99
C ALA A 539 36.35 3.43 -16.76
N ALA A 540 36.49 3.87 -15.51
CA ALA A 540 37.21 5.10 -15.16
C ALA A 540 38.72 4.93 -14.90
N LEU A 541 39.23 3.68 -14.85
CA LEU A 541 40.65 3.38 -14.61
C LEU A 541 41.42 2.94 -15.88
N GLY A 542 40.76 2.89 -17.04
CA GLY A 542 41.33 2.39 -18.30
C GLY A 542 41.94 3.43 -19.24
N THR A 543 41.84 4.74 -18.98
CA THR A 543 42.20 5.79 -19.96
C THR A 543 43.46 6.60 -19.63
N SER A 544 44.34 6.11 -18.75
CA SER A 544 45.53 6.87 -18.32
C SER A 544 46.88 6.30 -18.77
N TYR A 545 46.90 5.37 -19.74
CA TYR A 545 48.14 4.81 -20.27
C TYR A 545 48.04 4.72 -21.79
N PHE A 546 48.36 5.79 -22.51
CA PHE A 546 48.96 5.80 -23.86
C PHE A 546 49.07 7.25 -24.36
N ALA A 547 50.12 7.95 -23.90
CA ALA A 547 50.61 9.16 -24.55
C ALA A 547 52.07 9.41 -24.13
N TYR A 548 53.00 8.61 -24.67
CA TYR A 548 54.40 8.97 -24.92
C TYR A 548 55.00 7.92 -25.86
N ILE A 549 55.04 8.26 -27.15
CA ILE A 549 56.13 8.13 -28.14
C ILE A 549 55.66 8.87 -29.40
#